data_AF-A0A7S4HJV6-F1
#
_entry.id   AF-A0A7S4HJV6-F1
#
_cell.length_a   1.000
_cell.length_b   1.000
_cell.length_c   1.000
_cell.angle_alpha   90.00
_cell.angle_beta   90.00
_cell.angle_gamma   90.00
#
_symmetry.space_group_name_H-M   'P 1'
#
loop_
_entity.id
_entity.type
_entity.pdbx_description
1 polymer ?
#
loop_
_entity_poly.entity_id
_entity_poly.type
_entity_poly.pdbx_seq_one_letter_code
_entity_poly.pdbx_strand_id
1 'polypeptide(L)'
;WQDSWQNYVSVDCDSLESVIGDATSQCEKEFDSFRTISELSSRFSEICASAFRECTALNKSSISLKRAKFHNKGDKITLSTLIEAHKAVMGSEPSEGKLLQYLFLSSGTQQDTIVSSLQSDPAKTVQSMKAEVLSAPETMFAALEAESLQELKLKFITKFQKEHSQILPLSACKVVELCAERGIDAKLLAYDNSNKLVRNACMAQDCPFFLKPDEVLAKHLGTWQDKCPRAFHKLIRENVDESPEVLLKKLQQGEGQSHPRVKKDLSQLYPSDKDRALQYISAVADAYKKIQQENESEESAAVDKMAVYVPRRNSQWGNKRSNRRRGKKFKRR
;
A
#
# COMPACT_ATOMS: atom_id res chain seq x y z
N TRP A 1 -45.54 -5.35 23.27
CA TRP A 1 -45.00 -6.15 22.18
C TRP A 1 -43.69 -5.50 21.76
N GLN A 2 -42.61 -6.02 22.34
CA GLN A 2 -41.23 -5.67 22.00
C GLN A 2 -40.92 -6.41 20.70
N ASP A 3 -40.97 -5.72 19.57
CA ASP A 3 -40.47 -6.26 18.30
C ASP A 3 -39.43 -5.30 17.72
N SER A 4 -38.30 -5.90 17.37
CA SER A 4 -37.03 -5.29 16.99
C SER A 4 -37.12 -4.36 15.78
N TRP A 5 -36.63 -3.13 15.96
CA TRP A 5 -36.61 -2.05 14.98
C TRP A 5 -35.54 -2.17 13.88
N GLN A 6 -34.89 -3.33 13.72
CA GLN A 6 -33.72 -3.53 12.85
C GLN A 6 -34.02 -3.63 11.34
N ASN A 7 -35.22 -3.30 10.84
CA ASN A 7 -35.62 -3.70 9.48
C ASN A 7 -36.35 -2.60 8.71
N TYR A 8 -35.65 -1.54 8.26
CA TYR A 8 -36.32 -0.49 7.47
C TYR A 8 -35.73 -0.13 6.11
N VAL A 9 -34.59 -0.68 5.71
CA VAL A 9 -34.19 -0.88 4.30
C VAL A 9 -33.29 -2.11 4.29
N SER A 10 -33.71 -3.25 3.74
CA SER A 10 -32.76 -4.30 3.34
C SER A 10 -32.53 -4.11 1.85
N VAL A 11 -31.43 -3.45 1.50
CA VAL A 11 -30.79 -3.79 0.23
C VAL A 11 -30.26 -5.20 0.48
N ASP A 12 -30.55 -6.17 -0.40
CA ASP A 12 -29.83 -7.45 -0.40
C ASP A 12 -28.40 -7.20 -0.93
N CYS A 13 -27.70 -6.28 -0.27
CA CYS A 13 -26.29 -6.03 -0.44
C CYS A 13 -25.68 -6.11 0.95
N ASP A 14 -24.51 -6.74 1.02
CA ASP A 14 -23.73 -6.77 2.25
C ASP A 14 -23.52 -5.34 2.76
N SER A 15 -23.48 -5.16 4.08
CA SER A 15 -23.20 -3.83 4.64
C SER A 15 -21.85 -3.33 4.10
N LEU A 16 -21.68 -2.01 4.00
CA LEU A 16 -20.39 -1.43 3.60
C LEU A 16 -19.24 -1.99 4.45
N GLU A 17 -19.47 -2.14 5.75
CA GLU A 17 -18.53 -2.71 6.71
C GLU A 17 -18.19 -4.17 6.37
N SER A 18 -19.17 -4.96 5.93
CA SER A 18 -18.97 -6.32 5.44
C SER A 18 -18.17 -6.33 4.14
N VAL A 19 -18.51 -5.48 3.17
CA VAL A 19 -17.78 -5.35 1.90
C VAL A 19 -16.32 -4.97 2.13
N ILE A 20 -16.06 -3.98 2.98
CA ILE A 20 -14.71 -3.55 3.35
C ILE A 20 -13.99 -4.64 4.15
N GLY A 21 -14.69 -5.34 5.04
CA GLY A 21 -14.18 -6.49 5.79
C GLY A 21 -13.76 -7.65 4.87
N ASP A 22 -14.55 -7.95 3.85
CA ASP A 22 -14.28 -8.98 2.86
C ASP A 22 -13.11 -8.57 1.95
N ALA A 23 -13.09 -7.32 1.48
CA ALA A 23 -11.98 -6.77 0.71
C ALA A 23 -10.66 -6.82 1.50
N THR A 24 -10.71 -6.47 2.79
CA THR A 24 -9.56 -6.56 3.70
C THR A 24 -9.11 -8.02 3.83
N SER A 25 -10.03 -8.93 4.14
CA SER A 25 -9.74 -10.36 4.31
C SER A 25 -9.19 -11.01 3.05
N GLN A 26 -9.70 -10.62 1.88
CA GLN A 26 -9.21 -11.11 0.60
C GLN A 26 -7.78 -10.60 0.32
N CYS A 27 -7.54 -9.29 0.50
CA CYS A 27 -6.20 -8.73 0.35
C CYS A 27 -5.20 -9.36 1.34
N GLU A 28 -5.59 -9.62 2.59
CA GLU A 28 -4.71 -10.30 3.57
C GLU A 28 -4.29 -11.70 3.11
N LYS A 29 -5.22 -12.47 2.52
CA LYS A 29 -4.91 -13.79 1.92
C LYS A 29 -4.00 -13.67 0.69
N GLU A 30 -4.10 -12.57 -0.04
CA GLU A 30 -3.33 -12.29 -1.26
C GLU A 30 -1.99 -11.60 -0.98
N PHE A 31 -1.57 -11.37 0.28
CA PHE A 31 -0.35 -10.64 0.61
C PHE A 31 0.91 -11.14 -0.11
N ASP A 32 1.07 -12.46 -0.28
CA ASP A 32 2.23 -13.04 -0.95
C ASP A 32 2.27 -12.79 -2.47
N SER A 33 1.17 -12.31 -3.04
CA SER A 33 1.06 -11.96 -4.46
C SER A 33 1.42 -10.51 -4.76
N PHE A 34 1.44 -9.63 -3.75
CA PHE A 34 1.73 -8.21 -3.94
C PHE A 34 3.22 -7.91 -3.82
N ARG A 35 3.78 -7.28 -4.86
CA ARG A 35 5.16 -6.78 -4.86
C ARG A 35 5.27 -5.45 -4.14
N THR A 36 4.23 -4.62 -4.20
CA THR A 36 4.28 -3.24 -3.70
C THR A 36 3.03 -2.85 -2.93
N ILE A 37 3.15 -1.86 -2.05
CA ILE A 37 2.00 -1.22 -1.37
C ILE A 37 0.99 -0.66 -2.39
N SER A 38 1.48 -0.18 -3.54
CA SER A 38 0.61 0.35 -4.60
C SER A 38 -0.27 -0.75 -5.21
N GLU A 39 0.28 -1.94 -5.44
CA GLU A 39 -0.50 -3.09 -5.93
C GLU A 39 -1.57 -3.51 -4.93
N LEU A 40 -1.23 -3.59 -3.63
CA LEU A 40 -2.19 -3.83 -2.56
C LEU A 40 -3.32 -2.77 -2.57
N SER A 41 -2.96 -1.49 -2.70
CA SER A 41 -3.93 -0.39 -2.69
C SER A 41 -4.86 -0.46 -3.90
N SER A 42 -4.31 -0.70 -5.09
CA SER A 42 -5.09 -0.87 -6.32
C SER A 42 -6.04 -2.06 -6.21
N ARG A 43 -5.55 -3.21 -5.71
CA ARG A 43 -6.36 -4.41 -5.54
C ARG A 43 -7.50 -4.20 -4.55
N PHE A 44 -7.22 -3.57 -3.41
CA PHE A 44 -8.23 -3.24 -2.41
C PHE A 44 -9.32 -2.33 -3.01
N SER A 45 -8.93 -1.24 -3.66
CA SER A 45 -9.90 -0.33 -4.30
C SER A 45 -10.66 -1.00 -5.45
N GLU A 46 -10.05 -1.94 -6.18
CA GLU A 46 -10.73 -2.73 -7.21
C GLU A 46 -11.80 -3.66 -6.63
N ILE A 47 -11.51 -4.36 -5.52
CA ILE A 47 -12.48 -5.23 -4.84
C ILE A 47 -13.64 -4.39 -4.31
N CYS A 48 -13.35 -3.30 -3.60
CA CYS A 48 -14.37 -2.37 -3.12
C CYS A 48 -15.22 -1.86 -4.30
N ALA A 49 -14.60 -1.36 -5.37
CA ALA A 49 -15.31 -0.88 -6.55
C ALA A 49 -16.14 -1.97 -7.25
N SER A 50 -15.67 -3.22 -7.29
CA SER A 50 -16.43 -4.34 -7.87
C SER A 50 -17.64 -4.68 -7.01
N ALA A 51 -17.47 -4.81 -5.70
CA ALA A 51 -18.56 -5.05 -4.78
C ALA A 51 -19.60 -3.94 -4.86
N PHE A 52 -19.17 -2.67 -4.92
CA PHE A 52 -20.10 -1.55 -5.17
C PHE A 52 -20.80 -1.67 -6.52
N ARG A 53 -20.10 -2.04 -7.58
CA ARG A 53 -20.71 -2.29 -8.90
C ARG A 53 -21.72 -3.43 -8.88
N GLU A 54 -21.51 -4.45 -8.06
CA GLU A 54 -22.42 -5.58 -7.91
C GLU A 54 -23.64 -5.20 -7.09
N CYS A 55 -23.47 -4.46 -5.98
CA CYS A 55 -24.57 -3.88 -5.22
C CYS A 55 -25.45 -2.96 -6.07
N THR A 56 -24.85 -2.24 -7.03
CA THR A 56 -25.55 -1.36 -7.97
C THR A 56 -26.16 -2.10 -9.16
N ALA A 57 -25.50 -3.14 -9.68
CA ALA A 57 -26.03 -3.99 -10.76
C ALA A 57 -27.19 -4.90 -10.31
N LEU A 58 -27.16 -5.38 -9.06
CA LEU A 58 -28.27 -6.07 -8.41
C LEU A 58 -29.52 -5.19 -8.26
N ASN A 59 -29.41 -3.86 -8.43
CA ASN A 59 -30.57 -2.96 -8.51
C ASN A 59 -31.24 -2.90 -9.89
N LYS A 60 -30.86 -3.76 -10.86
CA LYS A 60 -31.75 -4.09 -12.00
C LYS A 60 -32.88 -5.04 -11.59
N SER A 61 -32.69 -5.83 -10.53
CA SER A 61 -33.83 -6.31 -9.74
C SER A 61 -34.33 -5.11 -8.95
N SER A 62 -35.60 -4.76 -9.13
CA SER A 62 -36.30 -3.75 -8.34
C SER A 62 -35.80 -3.77 -6.90
N ILE A 63 -35.39 -2.62 -6.35
CA ILE A 63 -35.31 -2.43 -4.90
C ILE A 63 -36.67 -2.89 -4.37
N SER A 64 -36.72 -4.11 -3.84
CA SER A 64 -37.93 -4.69 -3.27
C SER A 64 -38.07 -4.08 -1.89
N LEU A 65 -38.48 -2.82 -1.86
CA LEU A 65 -39.19 -2.27 -0.73
C LEU A 65 -40.40 -3.17 -0.54
N LYS A 66 -40.35 -4.13 0.40
CA LYS A 66 -41.47 -5.04 0.66
C LYS A 66 -42.73 -4.19 0.80
N ARG A 67 -43.62 -4.24 -0.20
CA ARG A 67 -44.84 -3.40 -0.29
C ARG A 67 -45.64 -3.45 1.01
N ALA A 68 -45.72 -4.63 1.62
CA ALA A 68 -46.37 -4.86 2.91
C ALA A 68 -45.79 -4.02 4.06
N LYS A 69 -44.53 -3.60 3.99
CA LYS A 69 -43.86 -2.77 5.00
C LYS A 69 -43.86 -1.28 4.68
N PHE A 70 -44.24 -0.85 3.47
CA PHE A 70 -44.45 0.57 3.13
C PHE A 70 -45.93 0.98 3.14
N HIS A 71 -46.85 0.01 3.27
CA HIS A 71 -48.29 0.23 3.28
C HIS A 71 -48.91 0.48 4.67
N ASN A 72 -48.13 0.91 5.67
CA ASN A 72 -48.77 1.59 6.79
C ASN A 72 -48.94 3.05 6.41
N LYS A 73 -50.19 3.42 6.11
CA LYS A 73 -50.66 4.62 5.38
C LYS A 73 -50.31 5.99 5.99
N GLY A 74 -49.50 6.04 7.05
CA GLY A 74 -49.12 7.26 7.73
C GLY A 74 -48.11 8.07 6.92
N ASP A 75 -46.84 7.66 6.87
CA ASP A 75 -45.76 8.60 6.57
C ASP A 75 -44.48 7.93 6.09
N LYS A 76 -44.25 7.85 4.77
CA LYS A 76 -43.00 7.30 4.23
C LYS A 76 -42.50 8.07 3.01
N ILE A 77 -41.22 8.42 3.04
CA ILE A 77 -40.47 8.94 1.88
C ILE A 77 -40.21 7.78 0.93
N THR A 78 -40.63 7.90 -0.32
CA THR A 78 -40.36 6.89 -1.34
C THR A 78 -39.05 7.19 -2.08
N LEU A 79 -38.46 6.20 -2.74
CA LEU A 79 -37.30 6.42 -3.62
C LEU A 79 -37.63 7.44 -4.73
N SER A 80 -38.84 7.38 -5.29
CA SER A 80 -39.35 8.40 -6.21
C SER A 80 -39.38 9.79 -5.57
N THR A 81 -39.79 9.89 -4.29
CA THR A 81 -39.76 11.15 -3.54
C THR A 81 -38.33 11.67 -3.37
N LEU A 82 -37.34 10.79 -3.10
CA LEU A 82 -35.93 11.18 -2.99
C LEU A 82 -35.36 11.65 -4.35
N ILE A 83 -35.70 10.97 -5.43
CA ILE A 83 -35.28 11.34 -6.79
C ILE A 83 -35.91 12.67 -7.21
N GLU A 84 -37.22 12.85 -6.99
CA GLU A 84 -37.94 14.08 -7.30
C GLU A 84 -37.46 15.25 -6.44
N ALA A 85 -37.21 15.02 -5.14
CA ALA A 85 -36.61 16.02 -4.27
C ALA A 85 -35.22 16.42 -4.76
N HIS A 86 -34.37 15.46 -5.14
CA HIS A 86 -33.05 15.78 -5.70
C HIS A 86 -33.17 16.57 -7.02
N LYS A 87 -34.02 16.14 -7.94
CA LYS A 87 -34.27 16.84 -9.22
C LYS A 87 -34.73 18.27 -9.01
N ALA A 88 -35.70 18.48 -8.12
CA ALA A 88 -36.22 19.80 -7.79
C ALA A 88 -35.13 20.72 -7.19
N VAL A 89 -34.19 20.14 -6.47
CA VAL A 89 -33.18 20.85 -5.68
C VAL A 89 -31.89 21.13 -6.44
N MET A 90 -31.51 20.23 -7.35
CA MET A 90 -30.22 20.22 -8.06
C MET A 90 -30.37 20.39 -9.58
N GLY A 91 -31.58 20.28 -10.13
CA GLY A 91 -31.85 20.41 -11.56
C GLY A 91 -31.35 19.25 -12.43
N SER A 92 -30.86 18.17 -11.80
CA SER A 92 -30.33 16.98 -12.45
C SER A 92 -30.87 15.71 -11.80
N GLU A 93 -30.74 14.55 -12.46
CA GLU A 93 -30.96 13.27 -11.78
C GLU A 93 -29.86 12.99 -10.76
N PRO A 94 -30.20 12.41 -9.59
CA PRO A 94 -29.17 11.95 -8.66
C PRO A 94 -28.41 10.80 -9.29
N SER A 95 -27.07 10.84 -9.16
CA SER A 95 -26.27 9.64 -9.42
C SER A 95 -26.59 8.58 -8.38
N GLU A 96 -26.33 7.32 -8.72
CA GLU A 96 -26.54 6.20 -7.82
C GLU A 96 -25.77 6.34 -6.50
N GLY A 97 -24.55 6.88 -6.54
CA GLY A 97 -23.78 7.22 -5.34
C GLY A 97 -24.48 8.26 -4.44
N LYS A 98 -25.23 9.21 -5.03
CA LYS A 98 -26.02 10.18 -4.26
C LYS A 98 -27.25 9.56 -3.62
N LEU A 99 -27.92 8.62 -4.30
CA LEU A 99 -29.03 7.87 -3.72
C LEU A 99 -28.59 7.00 -2.54
N LEU A 100 -27.45 6.32 -2.66
CA LEU A 100 -26.86 5.55 -1.56
C LEU A 100 -26.45 6.46 -0.39
N GLN A 101 -25.91 7.65 -0.66
CA GLN A 101 -25.60 8.65 0.38
C GLN A 101 -26.86 9.12 1.12
N TYR A 102 -27.97 9.37 0.42
CA TYR A 102 -29.25 9.74 1.05
C TYR A 102 -29.80 8.61 1.93
N LEU A 103 -29.73 7.37 1.46
CA LEU A 103 -30.20 6.21 2.21
C LEU A 103 -29.34 5.97 3.46
N PHE A 104 -28.03 6.14 3.36
CA PHE A 104 -27.10 6.02 4.49
C PHE A 104 -27.33 7.09 5.57
N LEU A 105 -27.47 8.36 5.18
CA LEU A 105 -27.79 9.44 6.13
C LEU A 105 -29.14 9.23 6.81
N SER A 106 -30.12 8.65 6.09
CA SER A 106 -31.42 8.27 6.65
C SER A 106 -31.38 7.06 7.59
N SER A 107 -30.31 6.25 7.54
CA SER A 107 -30.08 5.13 8.47
C SER A 107 -29.25 5.48 9.70
N GLY A 108 -28.40 6.51 9.62
CA GLY A 108 -27.49 6.92 10.70
C GLY A 108 -28.04 7.96 11.68
N THR A 109 -29.12 8.65 11.32
CA THR A 109 -29.84 9.58 12.19
C THR A 109 -31.07 8.88 12.78
N GLN A 110 -31.39 9.16 14.05
CA GLN A 110 -32.53 8.58 14.75
C GLN A 110 -33.80 8.70 13.87
N GLN A 111 -34.28 7.57 13.34
CA GLN A 111 -35.37 7.50 12.36
C GLN A 111 -36.63 8.28 12.79
N ASP A 112 -36.88 8.36 14.10
CA ASP A 112 -38.05 9.04 14.68
C ASP A 112 -38.01 10.57 14.52
N THR A 113 -36.83 11.19 14.34
CA THR A 113 -36.67 12.64 14.21
C THR A 113 -36.84 13.14 12.78
N ILE A 114 -36.51 12.32 11.76
CA ILE A 114 -36.63 12.72 10.36
C ILE A 114 -38.08 12.70 9.88
N VAL A 115 -38.84 11.67 10.25
CA VAL A 115 -40.25 11.53 9.84
C VAL A 115 -41.10 12.65 10.44
N SER A 116 -40.92 12.92 11.74
CA SER A 116 -41.61 14.03 12.43
C SER A 116 -41.19 15.42 11.92
N SER A 117 -39.93 15.58 11.52
CA SER A 117 -39.44 16.84 10.93
C SER A 117 -39.98 17.08 9.51
N LEU A 118 -40.06 16.04 8.68
CA LEU A 118 -40.63 16.14 7.33
C LEU A 118 -42.13 16.38 7.31
N GLN A 119 -42.86 15.89 8.31
CA GLN A 119 -44.29 16.18 8.47
C GLN A 119 -44.55 17.63 8.88
N SER A 120 -43.68 18.21 9.70
CA SER A 120 -43.87 19.54 10.27
C SER A 120 -43.36 20.66 9.36
N ASP A 121 -42.20 20.48 8.70
CA ASP A 121 -41.65 21.45 7.75
C ASP A 121 -40.79 20.76 6.67
N PRO A 122 -41.45 20.23 5.62
CA PRO A 122 -40.76 19.50 4.56
C PRO A 122 -39.64 20.31 3.89
N ALA A 123 -39.85 21.62 3.70
CA ALA A 123 -38.91 22.48 3.00
C ALA A 123 -37.63 22.68 3.81
N LYS A 124 -37.75 22.93 5.12
CA LYS A 124 -36.62 23.11 6.03
C LYS A 124 -35.84 21.81 6.25
N THR A 125 -36.54 20.68 6.38
CA THR A 125 -35.87 19.38 6.53
C THR A 125 -35.14 18.98 5.25
N VAL A 126 -35.75 19.17 4.08
CA VAL A 126 -35.07 18.97 2.79
C VAL A 126 -33.87 19.92 2.65
N GLN A 127 -33.97 21.17 3.11
CA GLN A 127 -32.84 22.11 3.10
C GLN A 127 -31.71 21.70 4.06
N SER A 128 -32.03 21.12 5.23
CA SER A 128 -31.06 20.56 6.17
C SER A 128 -30.39 19.31 5.61
N MET A 129 -31.15 18.38 5.02
CA MET A 129 -30.62 17.21 4.34
C MET A 129 -29.77 17.59 3.12
N LYS A 130 -30.18 18.63 2.38
CA LYS A 130 -29.37 19.21 1.29
C LYS A 130 -28.05 19.77 1.83
N ALA A 131 -28.10 20.56 2.90
CA ALA A 131 -26.91 21.10 3.54
C ALA A 131 -26.00 19.98 4.06
N GLU A 132 -26.57 18.93 4.66
CA GLU A 132 -25.86 17.77 5.19
C GLU A 132 -25.32 16.85 4.09
N VAL A 133 -25.94 16.74 2.92
CA VAL A 133 -25.40 15.94 1.78
C VAL A 133 -24.37 16.72 0.98
N LEU A 134 -24.46 18.06 1.00
CA LEU A 134 -23.47 18.96 0.43
C LEU A 134 -22.30 19.20 1.39
N SER A 135 -22.50 19.02 2.70
CA SER A 135 -21.45 19.14 3.74
C SER A 135 -20.90 17.79 4.21
N ALA A 136 -21.67 16.69 4.08
CA ALA A 136 -21.21 15.31 4.22
C ALA A 136 -20.27 15.12 3.05
N PRO A 137 -18.97 15.18 3.32
CA PRO A 137 -18.08 15.26 2.21
C PRO A 137 -18.14 13.87 1.55
N GLU A 138 -17.78 13.80 0.26
CA GLU A 138 -17.48 12.53 -0.42
C GLU A 138 -16.53 11.63 0.41
N THR A 139 -15.92 12.22 1.44
CA THR A 139 -15.05 11.68 2.48
C THR A 139 -15.64 10.66 3.43
N MET A 140 -16.93 10.51 3.72
CA MET A 140 -17.28 9.58 4.83
C MET A 140 -16.99 8.12 4.44
N PHE A 141 -17.34 7.74 3.20
CA PHE A 141 -16.97 6.47 2.59
C PHE A 141 -15.46 6.39 2.30
N ALA A 142 -14.89 7.47 1.75
CA ALA A 142 -13.46 7.52 1.49
C ALA A 142 -12.61 7.51 2.78
N ALA A 143 -13.16 7.93 3.92
CA ALA A 143 -12.49 7.92 5.21
C ALA A 143 -12.50 6.52 5.82
N LEU A 144 -13.63 5.80 5.75
CA LEU A 144 -13.69 4.41 6.21
C LEU A 144 -12.84 3.49 5.32
N GLU A 145 -12.92 3.68 3.99
CA GLU A 145 -12.02 3.01 3.04
C GLU A 145 -10.55 3.38 3.30
N ALA A 146 -10.25 4.66 3.56
CA ALA A 146 -8.89 5.10 3.85
C ALA A 146 -8.38 4.53 5.17
N GLU A 147 -9.20 4.45 6.22
CA GLU A 147 -8.82 3.90 7.51
C GLU A 147 -8.52 2.40 7.40
N SER A 148 -9.43 1.61 6.83
CA SER A 148 -9.20 0.18 6.61
C SER A 148 -8.01 -0.08 5.69
N LEU A 149 -7.85 0.72 4.62
CA LEU A 149 -6.67 0.63 3.75
C LEU A 149 -5.37 0.99 4.50
N GLN A 150 -5.39 1.96 5.41
CA GLN A 150 -4.22 2.29 6.23
C GLN A 150 -3.86 1.15 7.18
N GLU A 151 -4.85 0.55 7.84
CA GLU A 151 -4.61 -0.62 8.70
C GLU A 151 -4.04 -1.79 7.89
N LEU A 152 -4.63 -2.08 6.73
CA LEU A 152 -4.18 -3.13 5.82
C LEU A 152 -2.75 -2.87 5.32
N LYS A 153 -2.41 -1.62 5.00
CA LYS A 153 -1.04 -1.21 4.65
C LYS A 153 -0.06 -1.47 5.79
N LEU A 154 -0.44 -1.16 7.03
CA LEU A 154 0.41 -1.41 8.20
C LEU A 154 0.64 -2.90 8.42
N LYS A 155 -0.38 -3.74 8.27
CA LYS A 155 -0.25 -5.21 8.33
C LYS A 155 0.70 -5.73 7.24
N PHE A 156 0.51 -5.27 5.99
CA PHE A 156 1.38 -5.64 4.88
C PHE A 156 2.83 -5.19 5.10
N ILE A 157 3.06 -3.95 5.56
CA ILE A 157 4.39 -3.43 5.89
C ILE A 157 5.03 -4.28 7.01
N THR A 158 4.27 -4.66 8.02
CA THR A 158 4.77 -5.48 9.14
C THR A 158 5.19 -6.88 8.66
N LYS A 159 4.36 -7.54 7.84
CA LYS A 159 4.71 -8.81 7.20
C LYS A 159 5.94 -8.67 6.31
N PHE A 160 5.94 -7.67 5.42
CA PHE A 160 7.05 -7.38 4.53
C PHE A 160 8.35 -7.17 5.31
N GLN A 161 8.34 -6.38 6.38
CA GLN A 161 9.50 -6.14 7.22
C GLN A 161 9.99 -7.40 7.93
N LYS A 162 9.10 -8.32 8.31
CA LYS A 162 9.48 -9.60 8.92
C LYS A 162 10.24 -10.47 7.90
N GLU A 163 9.70 -10.63 6.69
CA GLU A 163 10.31 -11.43 5.63
C GLU A 163 11.62 -10.82 5.11
N HIS A 164 11.69 -9.48 5.05
CA HIS A 164 12.86 -8.75 4.56
C HIS A 164 13.80 -8.32 5.68
N SER A 165 13.57 -8.78 6.91
CA SER A 165 14.35 -8.36 8.08
C SER A 165 15.83 -8.71 7.97
N GLN A 166 16.15 -9.77 7.21
CA GLN A 166 17.50 -10.30 7.06
C GLN A 166 17.79 -10.64 5.60
N ILE A 167 18.23 -9.65 4.84
CA ILE A 167 18.80 -9.87 3.51
C ILE A 167 20.30 -10.13 3.67
N LEU A 168 20.76 -11.34 3.34
CA LEU A 168 22.17 -11.71 3.44
C LEU A 168 22.85 -11.67 2.06
N PRO A 169 24.14 -11.31 1.98
CA PRO A 169 24.89 -11.49 0.75
C PRO A 169 25.00 -12.98 0.43
N LEU A 170 25.00 -13.32 -0.85
CA LEU A 170 25.18 -14.70 -1.33
C LEU A 170 26.29 -14.72 -2.38
N SER A 171 27.16 -15.73 -2.32
CA SER A 171 28.14 -15.96 -3.38
C SER A 171 27.47 -16.24 -4.71
N ALA A 172 28.18 -16.00 -5.80
CA ALA A 172 27.67 -16.26 -7.15
C ALA A 172 27.28 -17.73 -7.33
N CYS A 173 28.10 -18.66 -6.80
CA CYS A 173 27.82 -20.10 -6.82
C CYS A 173 26.48 -20.40 -6.15
N LYS A 174 26.25 -19.86 -4.95
CA LYS A 174 25.00 -20.12 -4.21
C LYS A 174 23.78 -19.53 -4.90
N VAL A 175 23.90 -18.36 -5.54
CA VAL A 175 22.81 -17.79 -6.34
C VAL A 175 22.45 -18.70 -7.51
N VAL A 176 23.45 -19.19 -8.26
CA VAL A 176 23.22 -20.09 -9.40
C VAL A 176 22.58 -21.41 -8.95
N GLU A 177 23.02 -21.98 -7.83
CA GLU A 177 22.44 -23.18 -7.22
C GLU A 177 20.96 -22.96 -6.88
N LEU A 178 20.63 -21.90 -6.13
CA LEU A 178 19.26 -21.58 -5.73
C LEU A 178 18.36 -21.25 -6.92
N CYS A 179 18.91 -20.63 -7.97
CA CYS A 179 18.20 -20.42 -9.22
C CYS A 179 17.85 -21.73 -9.92
N ALA A 180 18.79 -22.68 -9.97
CA ALA A 180 18.57 -24.00 -10.56
C ALA A 180 17.49 -24.78 -9.80
N GLU A 181 17.53 -24.78 -8.46
CA GLU A 181 16.51 -25.41 -7.60
C GLU A 181 15.10 -24.85 -7.85
N ARG A 182 15.00 -23.56 -8.17
CA ARG A 182 13.72 -22.85 -8.34
C ARG A 182 13.28 -22.71 -9.80
N GLY A 183 14.02 -23.28 -10.75
CA GLY A 183 13.74 -23.17 -12.18
C GLY A 183 13.84 -21.73 -12.72
N ILE A 184 14.72 -20.91 -12.14
CA ILE A 184 14.98 -19.52 -12.56
C ILE A 184 16.23 -19.49 -13.42
N ASP A 185 16.19 -18.81 -14.57
CA ASP A 185 17.38 -18.59 -15.39
C ASP A 185 18.28 -17.54 -14.72
N ALA A 186 19.44 -17.98 -14.20
CA ALA A 186 20.42 -17.13 -13.55
C ALA A 186 20.97 -16.02 -14.47
N LYS A 187 20.92 -16.20 -15.80
CA LYS A 187 21.36 -15.18 -16.77
C LYS A 187 20.52 -13.91 -16.72
N LEU A 188 19.29 -14.00 -16.22
CA LEU A 188 18.40 -12.85 -16.07
C LEU A 188 18.73 -12.02 -14.82
N LEU A 189 19.58 -12.51 -13.92
CA LEU A 189 19.94 -11.82 -12.69
C LEU A 189 21.14 -10.91 -12.89
N ALA A 190 20.97 -9.64 -12.51
CA ALA A 190 22.00 -8.62 -12.49
C ALA A 190 22.81 -8.72 -11.19
N TYR A 191 23.83 -9.55 -11.14
CA TYR A 191 24.64 -9.78 -9.95
C TYR A 191 25.73 -8.70 -9.80
N ASP A 192 25.82 -8.10 -8.61
CA ASP A 192 26.87 -7.15 -8.23
C ASP A 192 27.95 -7.88 -7.42
N ASN A 193 29.01 -8.31 -8.11
CA ASN A 193 30.12 -9.04 -7.50
C ASN A 193 30.84 -8.25 -6.40
N SER A 194 30.74 -6.91 -6.41
CA SER A 194 31.31 -6.12 -5.32
C SER A 194 30.51 -6.36 -4.04
N ASN A 195 29.21 -6.12 -4.03
CA ASN A 195 28.44 -6.23 -2.79
C ASN A 195 27.87 -7.64 -2.56
N LYS A 196 28.12 -8.60 -3.47
CA LYS A 196 27.56 -9.95 -3.42
C LYS A 196 26.02 -9.94 -3.32
N LEU A 197 25.40 -8.99 -4.02
CA LEU A 197 23.95 -8.76 -4.05
C LEU A 197 23.43 -8.73 -5.48
N VAL A 198 22.21 -9.24 -5.68
CA VAL A 198 21.46 -9.15 -6.94
C VAL A 198 20.74 -7.80 -7.01
N ARG A 199 20.79 -7.14 -8.17
CA ARG A 199 20.28 -5.77 -8.34
C ARG A 199 18.87 -5.67 -8.90
N ASN A 200 18.35 -6.74 -9.46
CA ASN A 200 17.03 -6.81 -10.09
C ASN A 200 16.18 -7.97 -9.55
N ALA A 201 16.49 -8.54 -8.38
CA ALA A 201 15.64 -9.51 -7.70
C ALA A 201 15.75 -9.35 -6.18
N CYS A 202 14.72 -9.79 -5.46
CA CYS A 202 14.77 -9.80 -4.00
C CYS A 202 15.68 -10.93 -3.50
N MET A 203 16.40 -10.71 -2.40
CA MET A 203 17.29 -11.70 -1.76
C MET A 203 16.85 -12.07 -0.33
N ALA A 204 15.64 -11.69 0.07
CA ALA A 204 15.03 -12.17 1.30
C ALA A 204 14.49 -13.60 1.07
N GLN A 205 15.02 -14.60 1.78
CA GLN A 205 14.70 -16.02 1.51
C GLN A 205 13.21 -16.36 1.65
N ASP A 206 12.56 -15.71 2.62
CA ASP A 206 11.14 -15.89 2.91
C ASP A 206 10.23 -15.10 1.98
N CYS A 207 10.78 -14.20 1.15
CA CYS A 207 9.99 -13.42 0.22
C CYS A 207 9.48 -14.29 -0.94
N PRO A 208 8.18 -14.22 -1.31
CA PRO A 208 7.62 -14.92 -2.47
C PRO A 208 8.30 -14.58 -3.81
N PHE A 209 8.99 -13.43 -3.85
CA PHE A 209 9.74 -12.93 -5.00
C PHE A 209 11.25 -13.18 -4.93
N PHE A 210 11.71 -14.03 -4.00
CA PHE A 210 13.13 -14.38 -3.84
C PHE A 210 13.75 -14.87 -5.16
N LEU A 211 14.83 -14.20 -5.57
CA LEU A 211 15.60 -14.40 -6.80
C LEU A 211 14.78 -14.35 -8.10
N LYS A 212 13.53 -13.89 -8.08
CA LYS A 212 12.75 -13.67 -9.30
C LYS A 212 13.14 -12.32 -9.92
N PRO A 213 13.58 -12.27 -11.18
CA PRO A 213 13.86 -11.01 -11.87
C PRO A 213 12.63 -10.09 -11.84
N ASP A 214 12.83 -8.84 -11.42
CA ASP A 214 11.79 -7.84 -11.26
C ASP A 214 12.31 -6.45 -11.66
N GLU A 215 11.66 -5.85 -12.66
CA GLU A 215 11.96 -4.50 -13.13
C GLU A 215 11.60 -3.43 -12.08
N VAL A 216 10.68 -3.75 -11.16
CA VAL A 216 10.21 -2.86 -10.11
C VAL A 216 10.79 -3.17 -8.73
N LEU A 217 11.95 -3.84 -8.65
CA LEU A 217 12.61 -4.14 -7.37
C LEU A 217 12.77 -2.91 -6.47
N ALA A 218 13.10 -1.75 -7.06
CA ALA A 218 13.22 -0.51 -6.31
C ALA A 218 11.90 -0.09 -5.63
N LYS A 219 10.75 -0.34 -6.27
CA LYS A 219 9.42 -0.11 -5.69
C LYS A 219 9.07 -1.17 -4.66
N HIS A 220 9.43 -2.43 -4.91
CA HIS A 220 9.25 -3.54 -3.97
C HIS A 220 9.96 -3.25 -2.64
N LEU A 221 11.26 -2.95 -2.70
CA LEU A 221 12.05 -2.52 -1.54
C LEU A 221 11.64 -1.13 -1.03
N GLY A 222 10.94 -0.33 -1.85
CA GLY A 222 10.34 0.95 -1.47
C GLY A 222 9.22 0.82 -0.43
N THR A 223 8.58 -0.36 -0.33
CA THR A 223 7.69 -0.73 0.80
C THR A 223 8.39 -0.54 2.15
N TRP A 224 9.72 -0.63 2.16
CA TRP A 224 10.55 -0.41 3.34
C TRP A 224 10.77 1.07 3.70
N GLN A 225 10.15 2.02 2.98
CA GLN A 225 10.22 3.47 3.23
C GLN A 225 11.67 3.99 3.33
N ASP A 226 12.45 3.80 2.26
CA ASP A 226 13.85 4.23 2.13
C ASP A 226 14.85 3.53 3.08
N LYS A 227 14.48 2.43 3.73
CA LYS A 227 15.38 1.62 4.58
C LYS A 227 16.16 0.57 3.77
N CYS A 228 16.70 0.96 2.61
CA CYS A 228 17.35 0.02 1.70
C CYS A 228 18.76 -0.37 2.20
N PRO A 229 19.09 -1.67 2.30
CA PRO A 229 20.27 -2.16 3.01
C PRO A 229 21.57 -2.07 2.19
N ARG A 230 21.56 -1.55 0.95
CA ARG A 230 22.78 -1.57 0.10
C ARG A 230 23.97 -0.82 0.72
N ALA A 231 23.75 0.39 1.22
CA ALA A 231 24.81 1.16 1.87
C ALA A 231 25.22 0.54 3.22
N PHE A 232 24.28 -0.11 3.91
CA PHE A 232 24.54 -0.91 5.12
C PHE A 232 25.45 -2.11 4.82
N HIS A 233 25.13 -2.89 3.78
CA HIS A 233 25.94 -4.03 3.33
C HIS A 233 27.34 -3.61 2.91
N LYS A 234 27.45 -2.50 2.17
CA LYS A 234 28.74 -1.95 1.76
C LYS A 234 29.60 -1.59 2.98
N LEU A 235 29.04 -0.88 3.96
CA LEU A 235 29.75 -0.49 5.17
C LEU A 235 30.27 -1.71 5.94
N ILE A 236 29.41 -2.72 6.16
CA ILE A 236 29.80 -3.93 6.89
C ILE A 236 30.88 -4.69 6.14
N ARG A 237 30.76 -4.83 4.82
CA ARG A 237 31.77 -5.50 3.99
C ARG A 237 33.15 -4.82 4.09
N GLU A 238 33.18 -3.49 4.03
CA GLU A 238 34.43 -2.70 4.11
C GLU A 238 35.08 -2.77 5.51
N ASN A 239 34.34 -3.22 6.52
CA ASN A 239 34.74 -3.23 7.92
C ASN A 239 34.42 -4.59 8.58
N VAL A 240 34.55 -5.68 7.83
CA VAL A 240 34.06 -7.03 8.20
C VAL A 240 34.72 -7.60 9.47
N ASP A 241 35.91 -7.10 9.80
CA ASP A 241 36.69 -7.50 10.98
C ASP A 241 36.39 -6.66 12.24
N GLU A 242 35.60 -5.59 12.10
CA GLU A 242 35.19 -4.78 13.25
C GLU A 242 34.07 -5.45 14.05
N SER A 243 33.97 -5.09 15.34
CA SER A 243 32.90 -5.61 16.18
C SER A 243 31.53 -5.05 15.77
N PRO A 244 30.43 -5.80 15.96
CA PRO A 244 29.09 -5.34 15.63
C PRO A 244 28.71 -4.01 16.29
N GLU A 245 29.20 -3.74 17.50
CA GLU A 245 28.94 -2.49 18.24
C GLU A 245 29.62 -1.28 17.59
N VAL A 246 30.82 -1.46 17.01
CA VAL A 246 31.54 -0.39 16.30
C VAL A 246 30.81 -0.09 14.99
N LEU A 247 30.42 -1.11 14.24
CA LEU A 247 29.65 -0.98 13.01
C LEU A 247 28.30 -0.29 13.25
N LEU A 248 27.61 -0.63 14.35
CA LEU A 248 26.37 0.01 14.75
C LEU A 248 26.57 1.52 15.00
N LYS A 249 27.66 1.91 15.67
CA LYS A 249 27.99 3.33 15.89
C LYS A 249 28.25 4.07 14.56
N LYS A 250 28.98 3.46 13.61
CA LYS A 250 29.20 4.03 12.27
C LYS A 250 27.89 4.22 11.50
N LEU A 251 26.96 3.27 11.62
CA LEU A 251 25.62 3.38 11.03
C LEU A 251 24.80 4.53 11.63
N GLN A 252 24.84 4.70 12.95
CA GLN A 252 24.19 5.81 13.66
C GLN A 252 24.79 7.18 13.29
N GLN A 253 26.08 7.21 12.95
CA GLN A 253 26.78 8.40 12.45
C GLN A 253 26.49 8.69 10.97
N GLY A 254 25.80 7.77 10.27
CA GLY A 254 25.35 7.94 8.90
C GLY A 254 26.24 7.33 7.82
N GLU A 255 27.35 6.68 8.17
CA GLU A 255 28.37 6.20 7.21
C GLU A 255 27.90 5.06 6.28
N GLY A 256 26.76 4.44 6.57
CA GLY A 256 26.13 3.39 5.75
C GLY A 256 24.75 3.78 5.20
N GLN A 257 24.48 5.08 5.02
CA GLN A 257 23.19 5.58 4.55
C GLN A 257 23.29 6.26 3.18
N SER A 258 22.29 6.04 2.32
CA SER A 258 22.16 6.77 1.05
C SER A 258 21.97 8.29 1.25
N HIS A 259 21.39 8.68 2.39
CA HIS A 259 21.09 10.08 2.74
C HIS A 259 21.47 10.38 4.21
N PRO A 260 22.78 10.53 4.52
CA PRO A 260 23.31 10.58 5.89
C PRO A 260 22.82 11.76 6.73
N ARG A 261 22.34 12.84 6.09
CA ARG A 261 21.85 14.03 6.80
C ARG A 261 20.41 13.90 7.31
N VAL A 262 19.67 12.90 6.84
CA VAL A 262 18.22 12.77 7.07
C VAL A 262 17.90 11.75 8.16
N LYS A 263 18.72 10.70 8.34
CA LYS A 263 18.41 9.61 9.27
C LYS A 263 19.45 9.53 10.38
N LYS A 264 19.15 10.16 11.53
CA LYS A 264 20.06 10.18 12.69
C LYS A 264 19.67 9.20 13.79
N ASP A 265 18.48 8.61 13.71
CA ASP A 265 17.92 7.75 14.74
C ASP A 265 17.76 6.30 14.23
N LEU A 266 18.07 5.33 15.11
CA LEU A 266 17.84 3.90 14.88
C LEU A 266 16.38 3.60 14.54
N SER A 267 15.42 4.35 15.09
CA SER A 267 13.99 4.23 14.74
C SER A 267 13.74 4.41 13.23
N GLN A 268 14.59 5.19 12.56
CA GLN A 268 14.55 5.48 11.13
C GLN A 268 15.37 4.49 10.30
N LEU A 269 16.13 3.62 10.95
CA LEU A 269 16.86 2.50 10.37
C LEU A 269 16.07 1.21 10.64
N TYR A 270 16.41 0.14 9.92
CA TYR A 270 15.93 -1.19 10.25
C TYR A 270 17.15 -2.09 10.40
N PRO A 271 17.24 -2.89 11.48
CA PRO A 271 16.25 -3.01 12.57
C PRO A 271 16.17 -1.76 13.45
N SER A 272 14.96 -1.39 13.86
CA SER A 272 14.71 -0.25 14.76
C SER A 272 15.02 -0.56 16.23
N ASP A 273 15.32 -1.83 16.51
CA ASP A 273 15.73 -2.35 17.80
C ASP A 273 17.24 -2.62 17.78
N LYS A 274 17.92 -2.25 18.87
CA LYS A 274 19.37 -2.35 18.98
C LYS A 274 19.86 -3.80 18.89
N ASP A 275 19.19 -4.71 19.58
CA ASP A 275 19.62 -6.11 19.66
C ASP A 275 19.43 -6.80 18.31
N ARG A 276 18.30 -6.56 17.65
CA ARG A 276 18.07 -7.01 16.27
C ARG A 276 19.10 -6.42 15.30
N ALA A 277 19.44 -5.14 15.45
CA ALA A 277 20.44 -4.50 14.58
C ALA A 277 21.81 -5.15 14.75
N LEU A 278 22.24 -5.43 15.99
CA LEU A 278 23.48 -6.16 16.26
C LEU A 278 23.44 -7.57 15.68
N GLN A 279 22.34 -8.31 15.87
CA GLN A 279 22.16 -9.64 15.28
C GLN A 279 22.28 -9.61 13.75
N TYR A 280 21.65 -8.61 13.10
CA TYR A 280 21.71 -8.50 11.65
C TYR A 280 23.12 -8.13 11.16
N ILE A 281 23.81 -7.21 11.84
CA ILE A 281 25.19 -6.85 11.54
C ILE A 281 26.08 -8.10 11.62
N SER A 282 26.00 -8.84 12.72
CA SER A 282 26.77 -10.08 12.90
C SER A 282 26.48 -11.08 11.78
N ALA A 283 25.21 -11.32 11.46
CA ALA A 283 24.85 -12.26 10.41
C ALA A 283 25.36 -11.85 9.02
N VAL A 284 25.36 -10.55 8.70
CA VAL A 284 25.90 -10.05 7.43
C VAL A 284 27.42 -10.15 7.40
N ALA A 285 28.11 -9.80 8.49
CA ALA A 285 29.56 -9.95 8.59
C ALA A 285 29.99 -11.41 8.44
N ASP A 286 29.32 -12.33 9.12
CA ASP A 286 29.56 -13.77 9.01
C ASP A 286 29.31 -14.29 7.59
N ALA A 287 28.25 -13.82 6.94
CA ALA A 287 27.98 -14.18 5.54
C ALA A 287 29.11 -13.72 4.61
N TYR A 288 29.63 -12.50 4.77
CA TYR A 288 30.78 -12.04 3.98
C TYR A 288 32.05 -12.85 4.27
N LYS A 289 32.33 -13.19 5.53
CA LYS A 289 33.48 -14.04 5.89
C LYS A 289 33.39 -15.43 5.27
N LYS A 290 32.18 -16.03 5.27
CA LYS A 290 31.93 -17.31 4.59
C LYS A 290 32.22 -17.21 3.10
N ILE A 291 31.69 -16.18 2.42
CA ILE A 291 31.94 -15.97 0.99
C ILE A 291 33.43 -15.78 0.69
N GLN A 292 34.18 -15.08 1.56
CA GLN A 292 35.64 -14.92 1.40
C GLN A 292 36.43 -16.23 1.53
N GLN A 293 35.89 -17.23 2.21
CA GLN A 293 36.51 -18.55 2.37
C GLN A 293 36.16 -19.50 1.22
N GLU A 294 35.20 -19.14 0.36
CA GLU A 294 34.83 -19.94 -0.81
C GLU A 294 35.88 -19.85 -1.92
N ASN A 295 35.94 -20.87 -2.78
CA ASN A 295 36.93 -20.99 -3.85
C ASN A 295 36.73 -19.90 -4.93
N GLU A 296 37.68 -18.97 -5.05
CA GLU A 296 37.64 -17.86 -6.02
C GLU A 296 37.46 -18.34 -7.47
N SER A 297 38.03 -19.49 -7.82
CA SER A 297 37.94 -20.05 -9.18
C SER A 297 36.51 -20.49 -9.53
N GLU A 298 35.79 -21.06 -8.57
CA GLU A 298 34.39 -21.47 -8.78
C GLU A 298 33.48 -20.26 -8.83
N GLU A 299 33.77 -19.25 -8.00
CA GLU A 299 32.99 -18.02 -7.96
C GLU A 299 33.05 -17.26 -9.29
N SER A 300 34.25 -17.13 -9.89
CA SER A 300 34.40 -16.50 -11.21
C SER A 300 33.57 -17.20 -12.30
N ALA A 301 33.62 -18.53 -12.34
CA ALA A 301 32.86 -19.32 -13.31
C ALA A 301 31.34 -19.20 -13.11
N ALA A 302 30.89 -19.02 -11.86
CA ALA A 302 29.48 -18.79 -11.55
C ALA A 302 29.02 -17.37 -11.93
N VAL A 303 29.87 -16.35 -11.74
CA VAL A 303 29.59 -14.97 -12.17
C VAL A 303 29.35 -14.89 -13.68
N ASP A 304 30.10 -15.64 -14.48
CA ASP A 304 29.96 -15.68 -15.95
C ASP A 304 28.61 -16.29 -16.41
N LYS A 305 27.90 -17.01 -15.54
CA LYS A 305 26.56 -17.55 -15.81
C LYS A 305 25.44 -16.55 -15.55
N MET A 306 25.74 -15.37 -15.01
CA MET A 306 24.78 -14.33 -14.66
C MET A 306 24.99 -13.07 -15.50
N ALA A 307 24.00 -12.18 -15.54
CA ALA A 307 24.24 -10.86 -16.12
C ALA A 307 25.15 -10.06 -15.18
N VAL A 308 26.40 -9.86 -15.59
CA VAL A 308 27.34 -9.04 -14.83
C VAL A 308 26.84 -7.60 -14.81
N TYR A 309 26.52 -7.09 -13.61
CA TYR A 309 26.18 -5.70 -13.48
C TYR A 309 27.43 -4.83 -13.64
N VAL A 310 27.48 -4.09 -14.74
CA VAL A 310 28.47 -3.01 -14.91
C VAL A 310 27.79 -1.71 -14.46
N PRO A 311 28.30 -1.03 -13.40
CA PRO A 311 27.81 0.28 -13.03
C PRO A 311 27.84 1.19 -14.27
N ARG A 312 26.66 1.66 -14.70
CA ARG A 312 26.61 2.73 -15.70
C ARG A 312 27.35 3.90 -15.09
N ARG A 313 28.59 4.16 -15.53
CA ARG A 313 29.29 5.40 -15.20
C ARG A 313 28.30 6.52 -15.53
N ASN A 314 28.06 7.42 -14.58
CA ASN A 314 27.20 8.59 -14.72
C ASN A 314 27.80 9.60 -15.74
N SER A 315 28.12 9.16 -16.96
CA SER A 315 28.80 9.96 -17.98
C SER A 315 27.88 10.95 -18.70
N GLN A 316 26.57 10.95 -18.42
CA GLN A 316 25.62 11.82 -19.14
C GLN A 316 24.69 12.69 -18.30
N TRP A 317 24.68 12.58 -16.96
CA TRP A 317 24.01 13.56 -16.10
C TRP A 317 24.92 14.74 -15.71
N GLY A 318 25.80 15.13 -16.63
CA GLY A 318 26.47 16.42 -16.55
C GLY A 318 25.42 17.53 -16.58
N ASN A 319 25.09 18.06 -15.41
CA ASN A 319 24.72 19.46 -15.11
C ASN A 319 24.02 20.32 -16.19
N LYS A 320 23.15 19.77 -17.05
CA LYS A 320 22.37 20.58 -18.00
C LYS A 320 21.29 21.44 -17.32
N ARG A 321 21.06 21.28 -16.01
CA ARG A 321 20.09 22.09 -15.25
C ARG A 321 20.59 23.47 -14.79
N SER A 322 21.90 23.78 -14.81
CA SER A 322 22.40 25.06 -14.27
C SER A 322 22.32 26.25 -15.25
N ASN A 323 22.20 26.03 -16.56
CA ASN A 323 22.28 27.13 -17.54
C ASN A 323 20.95 27.81 -17.91
N ARG A 324 19.79 27.33 -17.44
CA ARG A 324 18.48 27.92 -17.84
C ARG A 324 17.95 29.05 -16.95
N ARG A 325 18.62 29.40 -15.84
CA ARG A 325 18.10 30.41 -14.87
C ARG A 325 18.77 31.80 -14.91
N ARG A 326 19.74 32.07 -15.78
CA ARG A 326 20.44 33.39 -15.80
C ARG A 326 20.05 34.37 -16.91
N GLY A 327 19.05 34.06 -17.74
CA GLY A 327 18.68 34.90 -18.89
C GLY A 327 17.34 35.62 -18.78
N LYS A 328 17.06 36.38 -17.70
CA LYS A 328 15.95 37.35 -17.69
C LYS A 328 16.14 38.39 -16.58
N LYS A 329 17.12 39.28 -16.74
CA LYS A 329 17.10 40.58 -16.05
C LYS A 329 16.46 41.61 -16.99
N PHE A 330 15.31 42.09 -16.53
CA PHE A 330 14.52 43.16 -17.11
C PHE A 330 15.37 44.40 -17.45
N LYS A 331 15.25 44.88 -18.69
CA LYS A 331 15.44 46.31 -19.00
C LYS A 331 14.15 47.03 -18.57
N ARG A 332 14.24 47.92 -17.59
CA ARG A 332 13.25 48.99 -17.39
C ARG A 332 13.80 50.24 -18.08
N ARG A 333 13.01 50.82 -18.97
CA ARG A 333 13.07 52.23 -19.37
C ARG A 333 11.81 52.89 -18.82
#